data_AF-A0AAU1KBI2-F1
#
_entry.id   AF-A0AAU1KBI2-F1
#
_cell.length_a   1.000
_cell.length_b   1.000
_cell.length_c   1.000
_cell.angle_alpha   90.00
_cell.angle_beta   90.00
_cell.angle_gamma   90.00
#
_symmetry.space_group_name_H-M   'P 1'
#
loop_
_entity.id
_entity.type
_entity.pdbx_description
1 polymer ?
#
loop_
_entity_poly.entity_id
_entity_poly.type
_entity_poly.pdbx_seq_one_letter_code
_entity_poly.pdbx_strand_id
1 'polypeptide(L)'
;MTTKLNVLRLCVRNEPGLGPYEDLEVRPLIDGVDVIEEAFDDADYGARCGSPRDWLLPDGPLSVGDRPHRVDFAEKWCGCHDLLHLTLRRDGDTVVWTWSTAEEGVPELPDYRFDAAQYDAELERARRDGGWEWPAQTVSRLVLDGLRRETGWLEGWSCELGHVWTDPKHPEQVLVYFFRDERDPEGRYGRAEEFGMKTAVTDEDPAHQADRIVRAFLAGDPRTVEGFRPYPMNELGYGHYHGDGPAPWKHYG
;
A
#
# COMPACT_ATOMS: atom_id res chain seq x y z
N MET A 1 -18.89 -16.89 27.14
CA MET A 1 -18.63 -15.77 26.21
C MET A 1 -18.26 -14.57 27.05
N THR A 2 -17.00 -14.17 26.99
CA THR A 2 -16.45 -13.05 27.76
C THR A 2 -16.95 -11.74 27.16
N THR A 3 -17.62 -10.92 27.98
CA THR A 3 -18.05 -9.55 27.66
C THR A 3 -16.92 -8.53 27.78
N LYS A 4 -15.67 -8.99 27.86
CA LYS A 4 -14.50 -8.13 28.02
C LYS A 4 -14.22 -7.45 26.68
N LEU A 5 -14.08 -6.13 26.70
CA LEU A 5 -13.55 -5.36 25.58
C LEU A 5 -12.01 -5.40 25.62
N ASN A 6 -11.43 -5.62 24.46
CA ASN A 6 -10.01 -5.58 24.18
C ASN A 6 -9.59 -4.16 23.76
N VAL A 7 -8.30 -3.88 23.90
CA VAL A 7 -7.68 -2.66 23.39
C VAL A 7 -6.88 -3.01 22.15
N LEU A 8 -7.16 -2.35 21.02
CA LEU A 8 -6.38 -2.48 19.80
C LEU A 8 -5.28 -1.41 19.76
N ARG A 9 -4.11 -1.82 19.29
CA ARG A 9 -3.05 -0.94 18.81
C ARG A 9 -2.53 -1.46 17.47
N LEU A 10 -2.50 -0.64 16.44
CA LEU A 10 -1.87 -0.96 15.17
C LEU A 10 -0.43 -0.45 15.17
N CYS A 11 0.51 -1.32 14.83
CA CYS A 11 1.92 -0.98 14.69
C CYS A 11 2.38 -1.29 13.28
N VAL A 12 3.25 -0.45 12.73
CA VAL A 12 3.98 -0.78 11.51
C VAL A 12 5.30 -1.40 11.91
N ARG A 13 5.61 -2.59 11.39
CA ARG A 13 6.87 -3.29 11.60
C ARG A 13 7.50 -3.65 10.26
N ASN A 14 8.83 -3.77 10.25
CA ASN A 14 9.56 -4.40 9.16
C ASN A 14 9.94 -5.83 9.55
N GLU A 15 10.14 -6.70 8.56
CA GLU A 15 10.66 -8.04 8.81
C GLU A 15 12.07 -7.99 9.45
N PRO A 16 12.29 -8.70 10.57
CA PRO A 16 13.63 -8.83 11.15
C PRO A 16 14.62 -9.45 10.15
N GLY A 17 15.68 -8.72 9.82
CA GLY A 17 16.75 -9.18 8.91
C GLY A 17 16.70 -8.58 7.51
N LEU A 18 15.62 -7.86 7.17
CA LEU A 18 15.58 -6.99 6.00
C LEU A 18 15.94 -5.54 6.36
N GLY A 19 16.16 -4.70 5.35
CA GLY A 19 16.36 -3.26 5.55
C GLY A 19 15.18 -2.61 6.30
N PRO A 20 15.37 -1.44 6.94
CA PRO A 20 14.34 -0.78 7.75
C PRO A 20 13.07 -0.35 6.97
N TYR A 21 13.11 -0.48 5.64
CA TYR A 21 12.12 -0.01 4.68
C TYR A 21 11.55 -1.15 3.83
N GLU A 22 12.08 -2.36 4.00
CA GLU A 22 11.67 -3.56 3.28
C GLU A 22 10.54 -4.25 4.05
N ASP A 23 9.51 -4.66 3.30
CA ASP A 23 8.36 -5.44 3.79
C ASP A 23 7.74 -4.90 5.08
N LEU A 24 7.25 -3.65 5.00
CA LEU A 24 6.49 -3.05 6.07
C LEU A 24 5.09 -3.66 6.17
N GLU A 25 4.70 -4.02 7.39
CA GLU A 25 3.42 -4.68 7.69
C GLU A 25 2.66 -3.96 8.79
N VAL A 26 1.33 -3.93 8.68
CA VAL A 26 0.43 -3.53 9.77
C VAL A 26 0.17 -4.72 10.70
N ARG A 27 0.63 -4.62 11.94
CA ARG A 27 0.51 -5.65 12.97
C ARG A 27 -0.51 -5.26 14.04
N PRO A 28 -1.51 -6.10 14.35
CA PRO A 28 -2.47 -5.85 15.42
C PRO A 28 -1.89 -6.29 16.78
N LEU A 29 -1.69 -5.34 17.67
CA LEU A 29 -1.42 -5.60 19.08
C LEU A 29 -2.74 -5.54 19.83
N ILE A 30 -3.24 -6.69 20.28
CA ILE A 30 -4.50 -6.80 21.01
C ILE A 30 -4.19 -7.05 22.48
N ASP A 31 -4.68 -6.15 23.35
CA ASP A 31 -4.31 -6.14 24.78
C ASP A 31 -2.77 -6.14 25.00
N GLY A 32 -2.02 -5.57 24.04
CA GLY A 32 -0.56 -5.46 24.06
C GLY A 32 0.19 -6.63 23.42
N VAL A 33 -0.51 -7.63 22.89
CA VAL A 33 0.07 -8.85 22.30
C VAL A 33 -0.05 -8.81 20.78
N ASP A 34 1.06 -9.03 20.05
CA ASP A 34 1.03 -9.23 18.60
C ASP A 34 0.45 -10.61 18.30
N VAL A 35 -0.85 -10.64 18.02
CA VAL A 35 -1.61 -11.90 17.89
C VAL A 35 -1.26 -12.68 16.63
N ILE A 36 -0.63 -12.04 15.64
CA ILE A 36 -0.15 -12.71 14.44
C ILE A 36 1.21 -13.33 14.71
N GLU A 37 2.09 -12.64 15.44
CA GLU A 37 3.38 -13.20 15.85
C GLU A 37 3.16 -14.42 16.75
N GLU A 38 2.31 -14.30 17.78
CA GLU A 38 2.01 -15.41 18.70
C GLU A 38 1.37 -16.62 18.00
N ALA A 39 0.50 -16.39 17.00
CA ALA A 39 -0.17 -17.48 16.29
C ALA A 39 0.72 -18.17 15.25
N PHE A 40 1.78 -17.52 14.75
CA PHE A 40 2.59 -18.02 13.65
C PHE A 40 4.09 -18.10 13.96
N ASP A 41 4.49 -17.99 15.23
CA ASP A 41 5.90 -18.03 15.69
C ASP A 41 6.65 -19.31 15.21
N ASP A 42 5.93 -20.44 15.12
CA ASP A 42 6.48 -21.74 14.69
C ASP A 42 6.29 -22.04 13.19
N ALA A 43 5.73 -21.12 12.40
CA ALA A 43 5.47 -21.36 10.99
C ALA A 43 6.77 -21.24 10.15
N ASP A 44 7.12 -22.29 9.40
CA ASP A 44 8.34 -22.38 8.57
C ASP A 44 8.58 -21.17 7.63
N TYR A 45 7.53 -20.42 7.30
CA TYR A 45 7.58 -19.26 6.41
C TYR A 45 6.95 -18.00 7.01
N GLY A 46 6.59 -17.98 8.29
CA GLY A 46 5.90 -16.85 8.91
C GLY A 46 4.55 -16.49 8.26
N ALA A 47 3.99 -15.36 8.67
CA ALA A 47 2.76 -14.79 8.13
C ALA A 47 2.94 -13.30 7.84
N ARG A 48 2.64 -12.90 6.60
CA ARG A 48 2.76 -11.53 6.12
C ARG A 48 1.41 -10.83 6.22
N CYS A 49 1.37 -9.71 6.94
CA CYS A 49 0.19 -8.85 6.98
C CYS A 49 0.21 -7.78 5.88
N GLY A 50 -0.90 -7.08 5.71
CA GLY A 50 -0.99 -6.06 4.67
C GLY A 50 -0.09 -4.84 4.92
N SER A 51 0.33 -4.25 3.81
CA SER A 51 1.16 -3.05 3.77
C SER A 51 0.43 -1.86 4.39
N PRO A 52 1.13 -1.01 5.18
CA PRO A 52 0.54 0.22 5.71
C PRO A 52 0.06 1.17 4.62
N ARG A 53 0.61 1.11 3.40
CA ARG A 53 0.18 1.92 2.25
C ARG A 53 -1.26 1.62 1.83
N ASP A 54 -1.63 0.34 1.85
CA ASP A 54 -2.93 -0.12 1.38
C ASP A 54 -3.95 -0.19 2.52
N TRP A 55 -3.46 -0.44 3.72
CA TRP A 55 -4.30 -0.71 4.89
C TRP A 55 -4.63 0.53 5.71
N LEU A 56 -3.71 1.50 5.81
CA LEU A 56 -3.90 2.72 6.59
C LEU A 56 -4.48 3.88 5.75
N LEU A 57 -5.41 3.55 4.85
CA LEU A 57 -6.21 4.52 4.09
C LEU A 57 -7.48 4.91 4.88
N PRO A 58 -8.07 6.11 4.62
CA PRO A 58 -9.32 6.54 5.28
C PRO A 58 -10.48 5.55 5.17
N ASP A 59 -10.61 4.90 4.00
CA ASP A 59 -11.59 3.83 3.73
C ASP A 59 -10.88 2.48 3.51
N GLY A 60 -9.74 2.28 4.17
CA GLY A 60 -8.95 1.06 4.07
C GLY A 60 -9.66 -0.18 4.63
N PRO A 61 -9.11 -1.38 4.41
CA PRO A 61 -9.72 -2.67 4.74
C PRO A 61 -10.13 -2.83 6.22
N LEU A 62 -9.43 -2.17 7.15
CA LEU A 62 -9.77 -2.23 8.59
C LEU A 62 -10.90 -1.26 8.99
N SER A 63 -11.38 -0.40 8.10
CA SER A 63 -12.48 0.53 8.41
C SER A 63 -13.79 -0.22 8.58
N VAL A 64 -14.51 -0.01 9.69
CA VAL A 64 -15.76 -0.73 9.96
C VAL A 64 -16.98 0.17 9.82
N GLY A 65 -17.71 -0.02 8.71
CA GLY A 65 -19.00 0.62 8.46
C GLY A 65 -20.21 -0.17 8.97
N ASP A 66 -21.38 0.10 8.42
CA ASP A 66 -22.66 -0.51 8.84
C ASP A 66 -22.82 -1.98 8.43
N ARG A 67 -22.07 -2.43 7.43
CA ARG A 67 -22.13 -3.81 6.93
C ARG A 67 -20.85 -4.56 7.32
N PRO A 68 -20.98 -5.82 7.79
CA PRO A 68 -19.82 -6.68 7.95
C PRO A 68 -19.10 -6.88 6.62
N HIS A 69 -17.78 -6.94 6.67
CA HIS A 69 -16.95 -7.28 5.51
C HIS A 69 -15.74 -8.10 5.93
N ARG A 70 -15.17 -8.80 4.95
CA ARG A 70 -14.02 -9.69 5.12
C ARG A 70 -12.77 -9.04 4.53
N VAL A 71 -11.64 -9.27 5.20
CA VAL A 71 -10.30 -8.87 4.81
C VAL A 71 -9.42 -10.11 4.78
N ASP A 72 -8.64 -10.27 3.72
CA ASP A 72 -7.58 -11.26 3.65
C ASP A 72 -6.40 -10.69 4.45
N PHE A 73 -6.29 -11.13 5.71
CA PHE A 73 -5.53 -10.42 6.73
C PHE A 73 -4.07 -10.81 6.74
N ALA A 74 -3.78 -12.10 6.56
CA ALA A 74 -2.42 -12.57 6.41
C ALA A 74 -2.31 -13.62 5.32
N GLU A 75 -1.20 -13.58 4.60
CA GLU A 75 -0.80 -14.55 3.59
C GLU A 75 0.51 -15.22 3.99
N LYS A 76 0.81 -16.37 3.37
CA LYS A 76 2.15 -16.97 3.49
C LYS A 76 3.17 -16.00 2.91
N TRP A 77 4.37 -15.95 3.48
CA TRP A 77 5.47 -15.12 2.98
C TRP A 77 5.83 -15.37 1.50
N CYS A 78 5.54 -16.55 0.96
CA CYS A 78 5.66 -16.83 -0.48
C CYS A 78 4.74 -15.97 -1.38
N GLY A 79 3.75 -15.26 -0.81
CA GLY A 79 2.72 -14.50 -1.54
C GLY A 79 1.80 -15.38 -2.39
N CYS A 80 1.75 -16.68 -2.11
CA CYS A 80 1.13 -17.66 -3.00
C CYS A 80 -0.27 -18.09 -2.57
N HIS A 81 -0.65 -17.90 -1.30
CA HIS A 81 -1.93 -18.33 -0.74
C HIS A 81 -2.29 -17.49 0.50
N ASP A 82 -3.59 -17.19 0.65
CA ASP A 82 -4.15 -16.60 1.87
C ASP A 82 -4.03 -17.59 3.03
N LEU A 83 -3.68 -17.11 4.22
CA LEU A 83 -3.63 -17.90 5.47
C LEU A 83 -4.84 -17.62 6.34
N LEU A 84 -5.12 -16.33 6.54
CA LEU A 84 -6.00 -15.87 7.59
C LEU A 84 -6.93 -14.80 7.06
N HIS A 85 -8.22 -14.99 7.27
CA HIS A 85 -9.23 -14.01 6.96
C HIS A 85 -9.82 -13.44 8.24
N LEU A 86 -10.05 -12.14 8.22
CA LEU A 86 -10.70 -11.39 9.29
C LEU A 86 -12.05 -10.90 8.80
N THR A 87 -13.12 -11.22 9.52
CA THR A 87 -14.42 -10.58 9.34
C THR A 87 -14.59 -9.50 10.40
N LEU A 88 -14.83 -8.27 9.95
CA LEU A 88 -15.07 -7.12 10.81
C LEU A 88 -16.57 -6.81 10.82
N ARG A 89 -17.12 -6.52 11.99
CA ARG A 89 -18.54 -6.13 12.14
C ARG A 89 -18.71 -5.10 13.23
N ARG A 90 -19.53 -4.06 12.97
CA ARG A 90 -20.05 -3.18 14.01
C ARG A 90 -21.30 -3.78 14.65
N ASP A 91 -21.33 -3.79 15.97
CA ASP A 91 -22.39 -4.34 16.82
C ASP A 91 -22.73 -3.30 17.90
N GLY A 92 -23.50 -2.28 17.52
CA GLY A 92 -23.78 -1.13 18.38
C GLY A 92 -22.51 -0.31 18.64
N ASP A 93 -22.13 -0.22 19.93
CA ASP A 93 -20.93 0.46 20.41
C ASP A 93 -19.69 -0.44 20.42
N THR A 94 -19.79 -1.66 19.87
CA THR A 94 -18.71 -2.64 19.85
C THR A 94 -18.30 -2.95 18.41
N VAL A 95 -17.00 -3.04 18.14
CA VAL A 95 -16.46 -3.65 16.91
C VAL A 95 -16.04 -5.08 17.22
N VAL A 96 -16.47 -6.04 16.40
CA VAL A 96 -16.16 -7.47 16.56
C VAL A 96 -15.27 -7.92 15.42
N TRP A 97 -14.18 -8.58 15.78
CA TRP A 97 -13.27 -9.27 14.88
C TRP A 97 -13.47 -10.77 15.05
N THR A 98 -13.80 -11.44 13.94
CA THR A 98 -13.92 -12.89 13.87
C THR A 98 -12.97 -13.43 12.83
N TRP A 99 -12.14 -14.39 13.23
CA TRP A 99 -11.12 -14.98 12.37
C TRP A 99 -11.63 -16.27 11.73
N SER A 100 -11.13 -16.55 10.55
CA SER A 100 -11.28 -17.85 9.90
C SER A 100 -10.02 -18.16 9.10
N THR A 101 -9.57 -19.41 9.16
CA THR A 101 -8.38 -19.85 8.43
C THR A 101 -8.78 -20.38 7.05
N ALA A 102 -7.91 -20.20 6.07
CA ALA A 102 -8.06 -20.80 4.75
C ALA A 102 -7.51 -22.23 4.68
N GLU A 103 -6.58 -22.56 5.59
CA GLU A 103 -5.80 -23.79 5.56
C GLU A 103 -5.97 -24.61 6.84
N GLU A 104 -5.96 -25.94 6.68
CA GLU A 104 -5.91 -26.88 7.79
C GLU A 104 -4.57 -26.79 8.53
N GLY A 105 -4.60 -26.87 9.86
CA GLY A 105 -3.41 -26.83 10.71
C GLY A 105 -2.94 -25.42 11.10
N VAL A 106 -3.56 -24.36 10.57
CA VAL A 106 -3.36 -22.99 11.06
C VAL A 106 -4.10 -22.81 12.40
N PRO A 107 -3.47 -22.22 13.43
CA PRO A 107 -4.12 -21.98 14.71
C PRO A 107 -5.39 -21.12 14.59
N GLU A 108 -6.46 -21.53 15.28
CA GLU A 108 -7.68 -20.73 15.41
C GLU A 108 -7.44 -19.57 16.39
N LEU A 109 -7.62 -18.35 15.90
CA LEU A 109 -7.61 -17.15 16.73
C LEU A 109 -8.99 -16.91 17.37
N PRO A 110 -9.04 -16.45 18.63
CA PRO A 110 -10.31 -16.14 19.28
C PRO A 110 -10.95 -14.87 18.70
N ASP A 111 -12.28 -14.77 18.83
CA ASP A 111 -12.99 -13.53 18.55
C ASP A 111 -12.52 -12.41 19.50
N TYR A 112 -12.26 -11.22 18.94
CA TYR A 112 -11.94 -10.03 19.71
C TYR A 112 -13.07 -9.00 19.62
N ARG A 113 -13.28 -8.25 20.70
CA ARG A 113 -14.33 -7.23 20.79
C ARG A 113 -13.72 -5.93 21.28
N PHE A 114 -13.97 -4.83 20.61
CA PHE A 114 -13.39 -3.53 20.92
C PHE A 114 -14.49 -2.50 21.17
N ASP A 115 -14.24 -1.56 22.07
CA ASP A 115 -15.05 -0.33 22.10
C ASP A 115 -14.92 0.37 20.74
N ALA A 116 -16.05 0.71 20.12
CA ALA A 116 -16.06 1.21 18.76
C ALA A 116 -15.42 2.59 18.65
N ALA A 117 -15.57 3.46 19.66
CA ALA A 117 -14.96 4.78 19.64
C ALA A 117 -13.43 4.69 19.81
N GLN A 118 -12.94 3.78 20.67
CA GLN A 118 -11.51 3.51 20.81
C GLN A 118 -10.91 2.89 19.54
N TYR A 119 -11.64 1.97 18.90
CA TYR A 119 -11.24 1.36 17.64
C TYR A 119 -11.07 2.42 16.54
N ASP A 120 -12.09 3.26 16.35
CA ASP A 120 -12.09 4.33 15.35
C ASP A 120 -10.96 5.34 15.63
N ALA A 121 -10.73 5.69 16.89
CA ALA A 121 -9.63 6.58 17.30
C ALA A 121 -8.24 5.97 17.02
N GLU A 122 -8.07 4.66 17.21
CA GLU A 122 -6.81 3.97 16.91
C GLU A 122 -6.55 3.90 15.41
N LEU A 123 -7.56 3.63 14.58
CA LEU A 123 -7.41 3.69 13.12
C LEU A 123 -6.97 5.09 12.68
N GLU A 124 -7.65 6.11 13.19
CA GLU A 124 -7.35 7.50 12.90
C GLU A 124 -5.93 7.91 13.34
N ARG A 125 -5.46 7.38 14.48
CA ARG A 125 -4.09 7.59 14.94
C ARG A 125 -3.10 6.87 14.04
N ALA A 126 -3.32 5.60 13.72
CA ALA A 126 -2.44 4.80 12.87
C ALA A 126 -2.29 5.42 11.47
N ARG A 127 -3.37 5.95 10.88
CA ARG A 127 -3.36 6.69 9.61
C ARG A 127 -2.50 7.96 9.64
N ARG A 128 -2.45 8.64 10.79
CA ARG A 128 -1.65 9.86 10.97
C ARG A 128 -0.20 9.55 11.35
N ASP A 129 0.08 8.32 11.75
CA ASP A 129 1.41 7.87 12.10
C ASP A 129 2.21 7.66 10.82
N GLY A 130 2.93 8.70 10.38
CA GLY A 130 3.82 8.64 9.22
C GLY A 130 5.25 8.22 9.55
N GLY A 131 5.53 7.81 10.80
CA GLY A 131 6.90 7.53 11.26
C GLY A 131 7.57 6.34 10.55
N TRP A 132 6.79 5.51 9.87
CA TRP A 132 7.28 4.40 9.05
C TRP A 132 7.57 4.81 7.60
N GLU A 133 7.09 5.96 7.13
CA GLU A 133 7.43 6.46 5.80
C GLU A 133 8.83 7.07 5.82
N TRP A 134 9.74 6.57 4.98
CA TRP A 134 11.01 7.27 4.75
C TRP A 134 10.81 8.43 3.77
N PRO A 135 11.74 9.42 3.73
CA PRO A 135 11.53 10.65 2.97
C PRO A 135 11.13 10.42 1.51
N ALA A 136 11.78 9.50 0.80
CA ALA A 136 11.43 9.23 -0.59
C ALA A 136 10.04 8.62 -0.75
N GLN A 137 9.58 7.83 0.20
CA GLN A 137 8.24 7.26 0.17
C GLN A 137 7.18 8.35 0.34
N THR A 138 7.38 9.29 1.27
CA THR A 138 6.50 10.45 1.40
C THR A 138 6.50 11.30 0.12
N VAL A 139 7.67 11.56 -0.48
CA VAL A 139 7.75 12.26 -1.77
C VAL A 139 6.97 11.51 -2.85
N SER A 140 7.18 10.19 -2.97
CA SER A 140 6.52 9.33 -3.95
C SER A 140 4.99 9.40 -3.84
N ARG A 141 4.44 9.27 -2.63
CA ARG A 141 3.00 9.36 -2.39
C ARG A 141 2.46 10.76 -2.76
N LEU A 142 3.14 11.82 -2.33
CA LEU A 142 2.70 13.19 -2.61
C LEU A 142 2.78 13.53 -4.12
N VAL A 143 3.80 13.04 -4.83
CA VAL A 143 3.89 13.17 -6.29
C VAL A 143 2.77 12.40 -6.98
N LEU A 144 2.49 11.16 -6.54
CA LEU A 144 1.39 10.35 -7.07
C LEU A 144 0.04 11.07 -6.90
N ASP A 145 -0.24 11.56 -5.69
CA ASP A 145 -1.47 12.29 -5.38
C ASP A 145 -1.58 13.59 -6.19
N GLY A 146 -0.47 14.34 -6.30
CA GLY A 146 -0.41 15.58 -7.06
C GLY A 146 -0.70 15.39 -8.55
N LEU A 147 -0.03 14.42 -9.19
CA LEU A 147 -0.23 14.13 -10.60
C LEU A 147 -1.61 13.52 -10.90
N ARG A 148 -2.13 12.66 -10.01
CA ARG A 148 -3.47 12.04 -10.19
C ARG A 148 -4.62 13.03 -10.12
N ARG A 149 -4.44 14.17 -9.44
CA ARG A 149 -5.47 15.23 -9.39
C ARG A 149 -5.61 15.98 -10.72
N GLU A 150 -4.62 15.90 -11.60
CA GLU A 150 -4.52 16.67 -12.85
C GLU A 150 -4.81 15.80 -14.08
N THR A 151 -5.97 15.14 -14.11
CA THR A 151 -6.31 14.17 -15.17
C THR A 151 -6.33 14.77 -16.58
N GLY A 152 -6.75 16.03 -16.73
CA GLY A 152 -6.80 16.69 -18.04
C GLY A 152 -5.41 16.99 -18.65
N TRP A 153 -4.37 17.09 -17.82
CA TRP A 153 -3.00 17.28 -18.30
C TRP A 153 -2.45 16.00 -18.95
N LEU A 154 -2.71 14.83 -18.35
CA LEU A 154 -2.31 13.53 -18.89
C LEU A 154 -2.95 13.25 -20.26
N GLU A 155 -4.24 13.56 -20.39
CA GLU A 155 -4.98 13.43 -21.65
C GLU A 155 -4.37 14.30 -22.76
N GLY A 156 -3.98 15.53 -22.43
CA GLY A 156 -3.39 16.49 -23.38
C GLY A 156 -2.09 16.00 -24.03
N TRP A 157 -1.33 15.14 -23.35
CA TRP A 157 -0.05 14.59 -23.84
C TRP A 157 -0.13 13.14 -24.32
N SER A 158 -1.34 12.58 -24.37
CA SER A 158 -1.61 11.20 -24.78
C SER A 158 -0.72 10.20 -24.04
N CYS A 159 -0.61 10.34 -22.72
CA CYS A 159 0.13 9.43 -21.86
C CYS A 159 -0.59 9.17 -20.54
N GLU A 160 -0.31 8.04 -19.94
CA GLU A 160 -0.85 7.59 -18.66
C GLU A 160 0.26 7.58 -17.61
N LEU A 161 -0.07 7.97 -16.38
CA LEU A 161 0.79 7.76 -15.23
C LEU A 161 0.70 6.29 -14.82
N GLY A 162 1.81 5.56 -14.92
CA GLY A 162 1.88 4.18 -14.47
C GLY A 162 2.17 4.08 -12.99
N HIS A 163 3.38 4.45 -12.58
CA HIS A 163 3.85 4.28 -11.21
C HIS A 163 4.63 5.49 -10.73
N VAL A 164 4.45 5.82 -9.46
CA VAL A 164 5.39 6.64 -8.69
C VAL A 164 5.82 5.78 -7.52
N TRP A 165 7.09 5.38 -7.51
CA TRP A 165 7.56 4.30 -6.67
C TRP A 165 8.96 4.56 -6.09
N THR A 166 9.29 3.85 -5.03
CA THR A 166 10.57 3.90 -4.33
C THR A 166 11.06 2.47 -4.13
N ASP A 167 12.31 2.19 -4.46
CA ASP A 167 12.93 0.93 -4.05
C ASP A 167 13.43 1.05 -2.60
N PRO A 168 12.99 0.20 -1.67
CA PRO A 168 13.55 0.16 -0.30
C PRO A 168 15.08 0.02 -0.24
N LYS A 169 15.72 -0.58 -1.26
CA LYS A 169 17.18 -0.72 -1.38
C LYS A 169 17.87 0.55 -1.89
N HIS A 170 17.10 1.49 -2.44
CA HIS A 170 17.52 2.83 -2.83
C HIS A 170 16.57 3.87 -2.21
N PRO A 171 16.51 3.95 -0.87
CA PRO A 171 15.53 4.78 -0.15
C PRO A 171 15.72 6.28 -0.37
N GLU A 172 16.79 6.68 -1.05
CA GLU A 172 17.09 8.04 -1.49
C GLU A 172 16.54 8.37 -2.89
N GLN A 173 15.72 7.49 -3.51
CA GLN A 173 15.26 7.67 -4.89
C GLN A 173 13.76 7.49 -5.05
N VAL A 174 13.18 8.31 -5.94
CA VAL A 174 11.82 8.16 -6.45
C VAL A 174 11.88 7.92 -7.95
N LEU A 175 11.19 6.89 -8.41
CA LEU A 175 10.89 6.63 -9.80
C LEU A 175 9.53 7.24 -10.14
N VAL A 176 9.46 8.02 -11.21
CA VAL A 176 8.19 8.42 -11.84
C VAL A 176 8.15 7.80 -13.23
N TYR A 177 7.09 7.04 -13.52
CA TYR A 177 6.97 6.25 -14.73
C TYR A 177 5.63 6.50 -15.43
N PHE A 178 5.71 6.73 -16.73
CA PHE A 178 4.57 6.93 -17.62
C PHE A 178 4.63 5.95 -18.79
N PHE A 179 3.47 5.74 -19.39
CA PHE A 179 3.37 4.94 -20.61
C PHE A 179 2.31 5.50 -21.55
N ARG A 180 2.34 5.04 -22.79
CA ARG A 180 1.23 5.18 -23.74
C ARG A 180 0.85 3.80 -24.25
N ASP A 181 -0.41 3.44 -24.10
CA ASP A 181 -0.98 2.29 -24.78
C ASP A 181 -1.64 2.75 -26.09
N GLU A 182 -1.52 1.95 -27.14
CA GLU A 182 -2.24 2.14 -28.42
C GLU A 182 -3.01 0.89 -28.78
N ARG A 183 -4.05 1.05 -29.61
CA ARG A 183 -4.79 -0.08 -30.16
C ARG A 183 -4.17 -0.51 -31.49
N ASP A 184 -3.90 -1.80 -31.62
CA ASP A 184 -3.58 -2.40 -32.91
C ASP A 184 -4.81 -2.42 -33.85
N PRO A 185 -4.65 -2.72 -35.15
CA PRO A 185 -5.78 -2.81 -36.09
C PRO A 185 -6.85 -3.83 -35.70
N GLU A 186 -6.52 -4.81 -34.87
CA GLU A 186 -7.46 -5.81 -34.32
C GLU A 186 -8.12 -5.35 -33.01
N GLY A 187 -7.84 -4.12 -32.56
CA GLY A 187 -8.43 -3.48 -31.40
C GLY A 187 -7.82 -3.87 -30.05
N ARG A 188 -6.72 -4.63 -30.04
CA ARG A 188 -6.00 -5.00 -28.81
C ARG A 188 -5.09 -3.86 -28.35
N TYR A 189 -5.02 -3.62 -27.05
CA TYR A 189 -4.09 -2.66 -26.47
C TYR A 189 -2.67 -3.23 -26.45
N GLY A 190 -1.71 -2.43 -26.90
CA GLY A 190 -0.28 -2.70 -26.81
C GLY A 190 0.48 -1.49 -26.29
N ARG A 191 1.58 -1.74 -25.58
CA ARG A 191 2.49 -0.70 -25.06
C ARG A 191 3.19 -0.03 -26.24
N ALA A 192 2.86 1.23 -26.51
CA ALA A 192 3.45 2.02 -27.60
C ALA A 192 4.68 2.81 -27.14
N GLU A 193 4.67 3.27 -25.89
CA GLU A 193 5.77 4.07 -25.32
C GLU A 193 5.89 3.84 -23.81
N GLU A 194 7.12 3.84 -23.31
CA GLU A 194 7.48 3.75 -21.89
C GLU A 194 8.58 4.75 -21.58
N PHE A 195 8.38 5.59 -20.57
CA PHE A 195 9.33 6.63 -20.23
C PHE A 195 9.25 6.93 -18.74
N GLY A 196 10.39 7.28 -18.15
CA GLY A 196 10.49 7.49 -16.71
C GLY A 196 11.70 8.33 -16.33
N MET A 197 11.69 8.78 -15.08
CA MET A 197 12.86 9.36 -14.43
C MET A 197 13.05 8.79 -13.03
N LYS A 198 14.30 8.70 -12.62
CA LYS A 198 14.69 8.56 -11.21
C LYS A 198 15.16 9.91 -10.73
N THR A 199 14.58 10.39 -9.64
CA THR A 199 15.04 11.59 -8.95
C THR A 199 15.57 11.24 -7.58
N ALA A 200 16.69 11.87 -7.21
CA ALA A 200 17.20 11.78 -5.86
C ALA A 200 16.26 12.55 -4.91
N VAL A 201 16.13 12.04 -3.69
CA VAL A 201 15.45 12.68 -2.58
C VAL A 201 16.50 13.14 -1.58
N THR A 202 16.33 14.37 -1.12
CA THR A 202 17.24 15.05 -0.20
C THR A 202 16.60 15.12 1.19
N ASP A 203 17.32 15.68 2.16
CA ASP A 203 16.82 15.93 3.53
C ASP A 203 15.84 17.13 3.63
N GLU A 204 15.49 17.77 2.51
CA GLU A 204 14.47 18.81 2.49
C GLU A 204 13.08 18.24 2.84
N ASP A 205 12.17 19.10 3.31
CA ASP A 205 10.75 18.78 3.46
C ASP A 205 10.21 18.00 2.23
N PRO A 206 9.75 16.74 2.41
CA PRO A 206 9.19 15.93 1.35
C PRO A 206 8.06 16.63 0.57
N ALA A 207 7.27 17.48 1.23
CA ALA A 207 6.20 18.22 0.56
C ALA A 207 6.74 19.22 -0.46
N HIS A 208 7.79 19.96 -0.12
CA HIS A 208 8.43 20.89 -1.06
C HIS A 208 9.09 20.16 -2.24
N GLN A 209 9.73 19.01 -1.97
CA GLN A 209 10.33 18.19 -3.03
C GLN A 209 9.27 17.65 -4.00
N ALA A 210 8.16 17.11 -3.46
CA ALA A 210 7.04 16.63 -4.25
C ALA A 210 6.40 17.73 -5.10
N ASP A 211 6.16 18.91 -4.51
CA ASP A 211 5.62 20.08 -5.21
C ASP A 211 6.48 20.49 -6.41
N ARG A 212 7.82 20.49 -6.25
CA ARG A 212 8.73 20.79 -7.37
C ARG A 212 8.64 19.76 -8.47
N ILE A 213 8.61 18.47 -8.12
CA ILE A 213 8.49 17.38 -9.09
C ILE A 213 7.17 17.51 -9.86
N VAL A 214 6.04 17.66 -9.15
CA VAL A 214 4.71 17.84 -9.76
C VAL A 214 4.69 19.05 -10.69
N ARG A 215 5.19 20.20 -10.24
CA ARG A 215 5.24 21.42 -11.08
C ARG A 215 6.10 21.25 -12.32
N ALA A 216 7.21 20.52 -12.24
CA ALA A 216 8.07 20.26 -13.38
C ALA A 216 7.32 19.47 -14.47
N PHE A 217 6.53 18.46 -14.10
CA PHE A 217 5.69 17.73 -15.04
C PHE A 217 4.56 18.58 -15.61
N LEU A 218 3.81 19.27 -14.75
CA LEU A 218 2.64 20.04 -15.18
C LEU A 218 3.01 21.26 -16.04
N ALA A 219 4.28 21.66 -16.10
CA ALA A 219 4.74 22.80 -16.89
C ALA A 219 4.69 22.56 -18.42
N GLY A 220 4.63 21.30 -18.87
CA GLY A 220 4.68 20.98 -20.30
C GLY A 220 4.54 19.49 -20.59
N ASP A 221 5.16 19.04 -21.68
CA ASP A 221 5.20 17.62 -22.05
C ASP A 221 6.06 16.87 -21.02
N PRO A 222 5.53 15.84 -20.33
CA PRO A 222 6.28 15.07 -19.34
C PRO A 222 7.56 14.47 -19.90
N ARG A 223 7.64 14.22 -21.22
CA ARG A 223 8.84 13.71 -21.90
C ARG A 223 10.01 14.69 -21.91
N THR A 224 9.73 15.98 -21.68
CA THR A 224 10.74 17.06 -21.75
C THR A 224 11.34 17.40 -20.39
N VAL A 225 10.83 16.81 -19.31
CA VAL A 225 11.38 16.99 -17.97
C VAL A 225 12.83 16.51 -17.93
N GLU A 226 13.70 17.25 -17.24
CA GLU A 226 15.11 16.86 -17.13
C GLU A 226 15.24 15.49 -16.45
N GLY A 227 16.06 14.60 -17.03
CA GLY A 227 16.25 13.25 -16.52
C GLY A 227 15.22 12.22 -17.01
N PHE A 228 14.17 12.66 -17.72
CA PHE A 228 13.26 11.75 -18.41
C PHE A 228 13.94 11.10 -19.62
N ARG A 229 13.73 9.79 -19.74
CA ARG A 229 14.28 8.98 -20.85
C ARG A 229 13.33 7.83 -21.17
N PRO A 230 13.41 7.24 -22.37
CA PRO A 230 12.83 5.93 -22.62
C PRO A 230 13.26 4.98 -21.51
N TYR A 231 12.28 4.37 -20.85
CA TYR A 231 12.51 3.62 -19.63
C TYR A 231 11.64 2.36 -19.67
N PRO A 232 11.99 1.35 -20.48
CA PRO A 232 11.20 0.14 -20.56
C PRO A 232 11.23 -0.59 -19.22
N MET A 233 10.08 -1.12 -18.79
CA MET A 233 9.93 -1.68 -17.44
C MET A 233 10.91 -2.83 -17.12
N ASN A 234 11.44 -3.51 -18.15
CA ASN A 234 12.42 -4.60 -18.00
C ASN A 234 13.85 -4.11 -17.66
N GLU A 235 14.18 -2.84 -17.94
CA GLU A 235 15.48 -2.23 -17.63
C GLU A 235 15.53 -1.61 -16.23
N LEU A 236 14.40 -1.64 -15.52
CA LEU A 236 14.33 -1.15 -14.14
C LEU A 236 15.20 -1.98 -13.19
N GLY A 237 15.54 -3.23 -13.52
CA GLY A 237 16.37 -4.08 -12.65
C GLY A 237 15.75 -4.35 -11.27
N TYR A 238 14.50 -3.94 -11.10
CA TYR A 238 13.74 -4.03 -9.86
C TYR A 238 12.85 -5.25 -9.97
N GLY A 239 13.15 -6.25 -9.14
CA GLY A 239 12.33 -7.44 -9.01
C GLY A 239 10.88 -7.05 -8.73
N HIS A 240 9.97 -7.86 -9.25
CA HIS A 240 8.53 -7.78 -9.11
C HIS A 240 8.06 -7.65 -7.64
N TYR A 241 8.17 -6.47 -7.03
CA TYR A 241 7.40 -6.14 -5.83
C TYR A 241 6.01 -5.73 -6.30
N HIS A 242 5.15 -6.73 -6.45
CA HIS A 242 3.73 -6.56 -6.68
C HIS A 242 3.10 -5.93 -5.42
N GLY A 243 3.06 -4.59 -5.38
CA GLY A 243 2.28 -3.83 -4.42
C GLY A 243 1.38 -2.80 -5.12
N ASP A 244 1.85 -2.23 -6.22
CA ASP A 244 1.06 -1.32 -7.04
C ASP A 244 0.51 -2.09 -8.25
N GLY A 245 -0.60 -2.81 -8.05
CA GLY A 245 -1.42 -3.29 -9.16
C GLY A 245 -1.83 -2.14 -10.10
N PRO A 246 -2.20 -2.43 -11.37
CA PRO A 246 -2.60 -1.40 -12.31
C PRO A 246 -3.74 -0.55 -11.74
N ALA A 247 -3.63 0.76 -11.93
CA ALA A 247 -4.57 1.75 -11.45
C ALA A 247 -6.05 1.39 -11.80
N PRO A 248 -7.02 1.69 -10.91
CA PRO A 248 -8.42 1.24 -11.00
C PRO A 248 -9.26 1.85 -12.16
N TRP A 249 -8.65 2.52 -13.14
CA TRP A 249 -9.39 3.27 -14.18
C TRP A 249 -9.62 2.50 -15.48
N LYS A 250 -9.05 1.30 -15.64
CA LYS A 250 -9.52 0.39 -16.69
C LYS A 250 -10.83 -0.23 -16.22
N HIS A 251 -11.93 0.50 -16.41
CA HIS A 251 -13.21 -0.15 -16.67
C HIS A 251 -13.04 -0.97 -17.94
N TYR A 252 -12.71 -2.26 -17.77
CA TYR A 252 -12.90 -3.25 -18.80
C TYR A 252 -14.42 -3.41 -18.99
N GLY A 253 -14.98 -2.53 -19.82
CA GLY A 253 -16.30 -2.72 -20.40
C GLY A 253 -16.30 -3.87 -21.40
#